data_AF-A0A914G8H4-F1
#
_entry.id   AF-A0A914G8H4-F1
#
_cell.length_a   1.000
_cell.length_b   1.000
_cell.length_c   1.000
_cell.angle_alpha   90.00
_cell.angle_beta   90.00
_cell.angle_gamma   90.00
#
_symmetry.space_group_name_H-M   'P 1'
#
loop_
_entity.id
_entity.type
_entity.pdbx_description
1 polymer ?
#
loop_
_entity_poly.entity_id
_entity_poly.type
_entity_poly.pdbx_seq_one_letter_code
_entity_poly.pdbx_strand_id
1 'polypeptide(L)'
;MILVLLVSWTGNEHINQDIFECKTCGLTGSLCCCTECANTCHRNHDCKLKRTSPTAYCDCWEKCSCRALVAGNDTQREYLLRELLHHTDLISQTNSRGEHLLLFLARTVGRQLVEQENFTRRNKNRTNPASSLNAANGNQEIPERDLEPPKFAQRALRICLSEWLAVKSLILVGVKNPNVGNFISEEAFHLQSQNGSTHLDKFVYTLLAKCQEA
;
A
#
# COMPACT_ATOMS: atom_id res chain seq x y z
N MET A 1 -16.73 24.68 -6.69
CA MET A 1 -16.65 23.47 -5.83
C MET A 1 -15.65 22.55 -6.48
N ILE A 2 -14.38 22.65 -6.08
CA ILE A 2 -13.26 21.95 -6.71
C ILE A 2 -12.92 20.78 -5.80
N LEU A 3 -13.18 19.57 -6.31
CA LEU A 3 -12.94 18.30 -5.65
C LEU A 3 -11.49 17.89 -5.86
N VAL A 4 -10.77 17.60 -4.78
CA VAL A 4 -9.34 17.24 -4.86
C VAL A 4 -9.20 15.73 -5.05
N LEU A 5 -8.58 15.37 -6.15
CA LEU A 5 -8.38 14.01 -6.59
C LEU A 5 -7.34 13.30 -5.74
N LEU A 6 -7.83 12.31 -5.00
CA LEU A 6 -7.24 10.99 -4.83
C LEU A 6 -5.74 10.92 -5.19
N VAL A 7 -4.86 10.98 -4.19
CA VAL A 7 -3.44 10.71 -4.41
C VAL A 7 -3.33 9.28 -4.95
N SER A 8 -2.87 9.01 -6.17
CA SER A 8 -1.78 9.64 -6.93
C SER A 8 -2.08 9.81 -8.44
N TRP A 9 -3.20 10.42 -8.83
CA TRP A 9 -3.55 10.55 -10.26
C TRP A 9 -4.36 11.81 -10.51
N THR A 10 -3.72 12.90 -10.95
CA THR A 10 -4.40 14.16 -11.28
C THR A 10 -5.21 14.01 -12.57
N GLY A 11 -6.47 13.61 -12.45
CA GLY A 11 -7.44 13.68 -13.56
C GLY A 11 -8.86 13.83 -13.02
N ASN A 12 -9.71 14.61 -13.68
CA ASN A 12 -11.05 15.07 -13.21
C ASN A 12 -12.07 13.99 -12.78
N GLU A 13 -11.72 12.70 -12.69
CA GLU A 13 -12.65 11.59 -12.52
C GLU A 13 -12.24 10.59 -11.42
N HIS A 14 -13.23 9.99 -10.75
CA HIS A 14 -13.00 9.03 -9.67
C HIS A 14 -12.31 7.74 -10.13
N ILE A 15 -11.41 7.20 -9.30
CA ILE A 15 -10.86 5.84 -9.40
C ILE A 15 -11.42 4.96 -8.27
N ASN A 16 -11.57 3.66 -8.53
CA ASN A 16 -12.03 2.68 -7.54
C ASN A 16 -10.85 2.31 -6.62
N GLN A 17 -10.90 2.76 -5.37
CA GLN A 17 -9.90 2.46 -4.33
C GLN A 17 -10.54 2.45 -2.94
N ASP A 18 -9.81 1.90 -1.96
CA ASP A 18 -10.22 2.00 -0.56
C ASP A 18 -10.19 3.45 -0.08
N ILE A 19 -11.31 3.90 0.51
CA ILE A 19 -11.46 5.24 1.08
C ILE A 19 -11.72 5.17 2.59
N PHE A 20 -11.17 6.13 3.32
CA PHE A 20 -11.17 6.15 4.78
C PHE A 20 -11.82 7.42 5.30
N GLU A 21 -12.63 7.28 6.36
CA GLU A 21 -13.01 8.40 7.22
C GLU A 21 -11.97 8.57 8.33
N CYS A 22 -11.59 9.81 8.64
CA CYS A 22 -10.68 10.12 9.74
C CYS A 22 -11.44 10.94 10.79
N LYS A 23 -11.83 10.29 11.89
CA LYS A 23 -12.64 10.93 12.94
C LYS A 23 -11.87 11.99 13.71
N THR A 24 -10.56 11.77 13.91
CA THR A 24 -9.67 12.73 14.57
C THR A 24 -9.58 14.06 13.82
N CYS A 25 -9.56 14.03 12.47
CA CYS A 25 -9.49 15.23 11.64
C CYS A 25 -10.85 15.75 11.14
N GLY A 26 -11.94 15.05 11.45
CA GLY A 26 -13.27 15.38 10.93
C GLY A 26 -13.45 15.13 9.43
N LEU A 27 -12.69 14.21 8.83
CA LEU A 27 -12.94 13.72 7.47
C LEU A 27 -14.02 12.64 7.52
N THR A 28 -15.26 13.03 7.78
CA THR A 28 -16.42 12.15 7.97
C THR A 28 -17.58 12.57 7.06
N GLY A 29 -18.63 11.74 6.93
CA GLY A 29 -19.81 12.10 6.14
C GLY A 29 -19.53 12.04 4.64
N SER A 30 -19.52 13.18 3.93
CA SER A 30 -19.14 13.24 2.51
C SER A 30 -17.63 13.26 2.30
N LEU A 31 -16.84 13.62 3.32
CA LEU A 31 -15.39 13.74 3.20
C LEU A 31 -14.68 12.40 3.42
N CYS A 32 -13.57 12.18 2.74
CA CYS A 32 -12.72 11.01 2.94
C CYS A 32 -11.25 11.26 2.60
N CYS A 33 -10.39 10.31 2.93
CA CYS A 33 -9.01 10.27 2.50
C CYS A 33 -8.66 8.91 1.88
N CYS A 34 -7.70 8.88 0.96
CA CYS A 34 -7.20 7.63 0.39
C CYS A 34 -6.30 6.86 1.37
N THR A 35 -5.96 5.62 1.01
CA THR A 35 -5.05 4.75 1.76
C THR A 35 -3.72 5.44 2.11
N GLU A 36 -3.12 6.15 1.16
CA GLU A 36 -1.82 6.80 1.32
C GLU A 36 -1.90 7.98 2.31
N CYS A 37 -2.99 8.75 2.26
CA CYS A 37 -3.25 9.82 3.21
C CYS A 37 -3.55 9.29 4.61
N ALA A 38 -4.32 8.21 4.74
CA ALA A 38 -4.57 7.55 6.02
C ALA A 38 -3.26 7.09 6.68
N ASN A 39 -2.31 6.59 5.89
CA ASN A 39 -1.02 6.10 6.39
C ASN A 39 0.06 7.19 6.57
N THR A 40 -0.06 8.32 5.87
CA THR A 40 0.98 9.36 5.86
C THR A 40 0.56 10.63 6.59
N CYS A 41 -0.57 11.22 6.19
CA CYS A 41 -1.04 12.51 6.71
C CYS A 41 -1.87 12.34 7.99
N HIS A 42 -2.62 11.24 8.07
CA HIS A 42 -3.47 10.91 9.21
C HIS A 42 -2.95 9.69 9.97
N ARG A 43 -1.62 9.53 9.97
CA ARG A 43 -0.95 8.45 10.69
C ARG A 43 -1.29 8.54 12.18
N ASN A 44 -1.63 7.41 12.78
CA ASN A 44 -2.01 7.30 14.19
C ASN A 44 -3.31 8.04 14.57
N HIS A 45 -4.15 8.41 13.59
CA HIS A 45 -5.50 8.92 13.85
C HIS A 45 -6.54 7.79 13.81
N ASP A 46 -7.76 8.07 14.26
CA ASP A 46 -8.90 7.14 14.13
C ASP A 46 -9.42 7.14 12.68
N CYS A 47 -8.67 6.44 11.81
CA CYS A 47 -8.99 6.22 10.41
C CYS A 47 -9.72 4.88 10.23
N LYS A 48 -10.93 4.91 9.64
CA LYS A 48 -11.75 3.71 9.38
C LYS A 48 -12.15 3.62 7.92
N LEU A 49 -12.11 2.39 7.38
CA LEU A 49 -12.54 2.13 6.01
C LEU A 49 -14.04 2.43 5.84
N LYS A 50 -14.38 3.23 4.83
CA LYS A 50 -15.77 3.48 4.45
C LYS A 50 -16.29 2.35 3.58
N ARG A 51 -17.46 1.80 3.93
CA ARG A 51 -18.14 0.74 3.15
C ARG A 51 -19.02 1.29 2.01
N THR A 52 -18.98 2.59 1.77
CA THR A 52 -19.75 3.28 0.71
C THR A 52 -19.02 3.21 -0.64
N SER A 53 -19.58 3.84 -1.69
CA SER A 53 -19.01 3.82 -3.03
C SER A 53 -17.50 4.12 -3.01
N PRO A 54 -16.64 3.22 -3.50
CA PRO A 54 -15.18 3.36 -3.48
C PRO A 54 -14.66 4.38 -4.51
N THR A 55 -15.59 5.11 -5.14
CA THR A 55 -15.34 6.16 -6.13
C THR A 55 -15.63 7.53 -5.49
N ALA A 56 -14.66 8.06 -4.75
CA ALA A 56 -14.77 9.35 -4.09
C ALA A 56 -13.43 10.09 -4.11
N TYR A 57 -13.44 11.41 -4.01
CA TYR A 57 -12.26 12.26 -3.99
C TYR A 57 -11.50 12.20 -2.63
N CYS A 58 -10.22 12.58 -2.61
CA CYS A 58 -9.43 12.59 -1.37
C CYS A 58 -9.36 14.02 -0.83
N ASP A 59 -10.00 14.25 0.31
CA ASP A 59 -10.19 15.57 0.92
C ASP A 59 -9.12 15.90 1.98
N CYS A 60 -8.01 15.15 1.99
CA CYS A 60 -6.91 15.34 2.93
C CYS A 60 -6.39 16.79 2.98
N TRP A 61 -6.38 17.46 1.82
CA TRP A 61 -5.97 18.86 1.65
C TRP A 61 -6.83 19.84 2.46
N GLU A 62 -8.10 19.54 2.74
CA GLU A 62 -8.96 20.39 3.55
C GLU A 62 -8.48 20.47 5.00
N LYS A 63 -7.70 19.48 5.44
CA LYS A 63 -7.24 19.36 6.83
C LYS A 63 -5.75 19.60 7.00
N CYS A 64 -4.93 19.38 5.96
CA CYS A 64 -3.48 19.55 6.06
C CYS A 64 -2.79 19.68 4.68
N SER A 65 -1.55 20.16 4.68
CA SER A 65 -0.67 20.07 3.51
C SER A 65 -0.34 18.60 3.22
N CYS A 66 -0.96 18.03 2.19
CA CYS A 66 -0.88 16.60 1.91
C CYS A 66 0.56 16.17 1.57
N ARG A 67 1.14 15.34 2.44
CA ARG A 67 2.49 14.78 2.29
C ARG A 67 2.55 13.61 1.33
N ALA A 68 1.41 12.96 1.08
CA ALA A 68 1.32 11.87 0.11
C ALA A 68 1.52 12.35 -1.35
N LEU A 69 1.35 13.66 -1.60
CA LEU A 69 1.65 14.30 -2.90
C LEU A 69 3.14 14.63 -3.10
N VAL A 70 4.01 14.33 -2.15
CA VAL A 70 5.44 14.58 -2.30
C VAL A 70 6.10 13.31 -2.82
N ALA A 71 6.57 13.34 -4.07
CA ALA A 71 7.37 12.26 -4.63
C ALA A 71 8.62 12.02 -3.77
N GLY A 72 8.82 10.77 -3.36
CA GLY A 72 10.02 10.38 -2.63
C GLY A 72 11.22 10.23 -3.55
N ASN A 73 12.43 10.34 -3.00
CA ASN A 73 13.65 9.99 -3.73
C ASN A 73 13.84 8.46 -3.71
N ASP A 74 13.52 7.80 -4.82
CA ASP A 74 13.55 6.33 -4.90
C ASP A 74 14.94 5.74 -4.66
N THR A 75 16.01 6.40 -5.10
CA THR A 75 17.39 5.94 -4.85
C THR A 75 17.71 5.94 -3.36
N GLN A 76 17.36 7.03 -2.67
CA GLN A 76 17.58 7.13 -1.23
C GLN A 76 16.71 6.16 -0.43
N ARG A 77 15.47 5.94 -0.89
CA ARG A 77 14.56 4.95 -0.28
C ARG A 77 15.07 3.52 -0.46
N GLU A 78 15.62 3.18 -1.62
CA GLU A 78 16.27 1.88 -1.83
C GLU A 78 17.48 1.72 -0.91
N TYR A 79 18.36 2.73 -0.88
CA TYR A 79 19.55 2.70 -0.01
C TYR A 79 19.14 2.46 1.45
N LEU A 80 18.21 3.26 1.98
CA LEU A 80 17.69 3.10 3.34
C LEU A 80 17.06 1.72 3.57
N LEU A 81 16.30 1.19 2.60
CA LEU A 81 15.71 -0.15 2.72
C LEU A 81 16.80 -1.21 2.88
N ARG A 82 17.88 -1.14 2.09
CA ARG A 82 19.01 -2.09 2.20
C ARG A 82 19.69 -2.00 3.56
N GLU A 83 19.98 -0.79 4.02
CA GLU A 83 20.55 -0.57 5.36
C GLU A 83 19.66 -1.18 6.45
N LEU A 84 18.34 -0.99 6.38
CA LEU A 84 17.40 -1.60 7.33
C LEU A 84 17.38 -3.13 7.25
N LEU A 85 17.42 -3.71 6.05
CA LEU A 85 17.42 -5.17 5.87
C LEU A 85 18.70 -5.82 6.42
N HIS A 86 19.85 -5.14 6.34
CA HIS A 86 21.15 -5.70 6.71
C HIS A 86 21.60 -5.36 8.13
N HIS A 87 21.17 -4.22 8.67
CA HIS A 87 21.66 -3.72 9.95
C HIS A 87 20.60 -3.67 11.06
N THR A 88 19.39 -4.19 10.82
CA THR A 88 18.33 -4.26 11.83
C THR A 88 17.64 -5.62 11.85
N ASP A 89 16.75 -5.83 12.80
CA ASP A 89 15.88 -7.01 12.91
C ASP A 89 14.54 -6.84 12.18
N LEU A 90 14.42 -5.86 11.27
CA LEU A 90 13.18 -5.56 10.52
C LEU A 90 12.55 -6.80 9.87
N ILE A 91 13.38 -7.69 9.31
CA ILE A 91 12.93 -8.93 8.64
C ILE A 91 12.43 -10.00 9.63
N SER A 92 12.73 -9.87 10.91
CA SER A 92 12.27 -10.79 11.95
C SER A 92 11.00 -10.31 12.65
N GLN A 93 10.57 -9.07 12.39
CA GLN A 93 9.40 -8.47 13.02
C GLN A 93 8.14 -8.61 12.15
N THR A 94 6.98 -8.46 12.79
CA THR A 94 5.68 -8.35 12.11
C THR A 94 5.04 -7.01 12.42
N ASN A 95 4.23 -6.50 11.50
CA ASN A 95 3.49 -5.25 11.72
C ASN A 95 2.35 -5.44 12.76
N SER A 96 1.61 -4.39 13.06
CA SER A 96 0.47 -4.43 14.00
C SER A 96 -0.68 -5.38 13.58
N ARG A 97 -0.69 -5.84 12.33
CA ARG A 97 -1.63 -6.84 11.79
C ARG A 97 -1.04 -8.26 11.79
N GLY A 98 0.15 -8.43 12.36
CA GLY A 98 0.89 -9.68 12.35
C GLY A 98 1.44 -10.06 10.97
N GLU A 99 1.56 -9.14 10.02
CA GLU A 99 2.10 -9.43 8.68
C GLU A 99 3.62 -9.27 8.66
N HIS A 100 4.31 -10.24 8.06
CA HIS A 100 5.72 -10.14 7.72
C HIS A 100 5.95 -9.10 6.61
N LEU A 101 7.14 -8.50 6.55
CA LEU A 101 7.51 -7.48 5.56
C LEU A 101 7.16 -7.90 4.13
N LEU A 102 7.55 -9.10 3.72
CA LEU A 102 7.26 -9.62 2.37
C LEU A 102 5.76 -9.77 2.08
N LEU A 103 4.95 -10.17 3.07
CA LEU A 103 3.49 -10.26 2.92
C LEU A 103 2.86 -8.87 2.79
N PHE A 104 3.30 -7.93 3.61
CA PHE A 104 2.87 -6.53 3.53
C PHE A 104 3.19 -5.91 2.16
N LEU A 105 4.41 -6.12 1.66
CA LEU A 105 4.85 -5.63 0.36
C LEU A 105 4.05 -6.28 -0.78
N ALA A 106 3.85 -7.59 -0.77
CA ALA A 106 3.05 -8.28 -1.80
C ALA A 106 1.60 -7.77 -1.86
N ARG A 107 0.95 -7.56 -0.72
CA ARG A 107 -0.42 -6.99 -0.68
C ARG A 107 -0.45 -5.56 -1.20
N THR A 108 0.58 -4.77 -0.88
CA THR A 108 0.70 -3.39 -1.34
C THR A 108 0.89 -3.33 -2.85
N VAL A 109 1.78 -4.16 -3.39
CA VAL A 109 2.00 -4.28 -4.84
C VAL A 109 0.72 -4.73 -5.54
N GLY A 110 0.05 -5.77 -5.05
CA GLY A 110 -1.19 -6.24 -5.65
C GLY A 110 -2.31 -5.20 -5.66
N ARG A 111 -2.41 -4.37 -4.60
CA ARG A 111 -3.33 -3.22 -4.59
C ARG A 111 -2.93 -2.20 -5.66
N GLN A 112 -1.65 -1.82 -5.70
CA GLN A 112 -1.13 -0.81 -6.63
C GLN A 112 -1.28 -1.24 -8.10
N LEU A 113 -1.12 -2.52 -8.43
CA LEU A 113 -1.30 -3.02 -9.80
C LEU A 113 -2.75 -2.84 -10.28
N VAL A 114 -3.74 -3.15 -9.44
CA VAL A 114 -5.17 -2.93 -9.77
C VAL A 114 -5.45 -1.43 -9.96
N GLU A 115 -4.91 -0.58 -9.09
CA GLU A 115 -5.05 0.87 -9.19
C GLU A 115 -4.41 1.43 -10.49
N GLN A 116 -3.21 0.94 -10.85
CA GLN A 116 -2.48 1.33 -12.07
C GLN A 116 -3.13 0.84 -13.37
N GLU A 117 -3.68 -0.37 -13.37
CA GLU A 117 -4.40 -0.92 -14.52
C GLU A 117 -5.68 -0.10 -14.80
N ASN A 118 -6.44 0.21 -13.74
CA ASN A 118 -7.63 1.05 -13.84
C ASN A 118 -7.31 2.44 -14.42
N PHE A 119 -6.15 3.00 -14.07
CA PHE A 119 -5.68 4.26 -14.66
C PHE A 119 -5.32 4.10 -16.15
N THR A 120 -4.50 3.10 -16.49
CA THR A 120 -3.95 2.92 -17.85
C THR A 120 -5.03 2.64 -18.88
N ARG A 121 -5.99 1.77 -18.56
CA ARG A 121 -7.14 1.46 -19.44
C ARG A 121 -7.95 2.72 -19.78
N ARG A 122 -8.05 3.65 -18.84
CA ARG A 122 -8.84 4.89 -19.01
C ARG A 122 -8.10 5.95 -19.79
N ASN A 123 -6.78 6.08 -19.61
CA ASN A 123 -5.99 7.04 -20.39
C ASN A 123 -5.93 6.67 -21.89
N LYS A 124 -5.90 5.36 -22.20
CA LYS A 124 -5.97 4.86 -23.59
C LYS A 124 -7.29 5.23 -24.30
N ASN A 125 -8.37 5.46 -23.55
CA ASN A 125 -9.66 5.91 -24.10
C ASN A 125 -9.74 7.44 -24.33
N ARG A 126 -8.74 8.23 -23.90
CA ARG A 126 -8.72 9.70 -24.05
C ARG A 126 -8.02 10.18 -25.34
N THR A 127 -7.44 9.30 -26.15
CA THR A 127 -6.74 9.68 -27.41
C THR A 127 -7.68 10.11 -28.55
N ASN A 128 -8.92 10.53 -28.26
CA ASN A 128 -9.78 11.21 -29.24
C ASN A 128 -9.58 12.74 -29.12
N PRO A 129 -9.08 13.44 -30.15
CA PRO A 129 -8.61 14.84 -30.04
C PRO A 129 -9.69 15.92 -29.87
N ALA A 130 -10.96 15.58 -29.63
CA ALA A 130 -12.08 16.49 -29.88
C ALA A 130 -12.55 17.35 -28.68
N SER A 131 -11.87 17.33 -27.52
CA SER A 131 -12.39 17.99 -26.29
C SER A 131 -11.61 19.23 -25.82
N SER A 132 -10.63 19.72 -26.57
CA SER A 132 -9.67 20.75 -26.13
C SER A 132 -10.09 22.20 -26.41
N LEU A 133 -11.35 22.60 -26.25
CA LEU A 133 -11.79 23.95 -26.63
C LEU A 133 -12.38 24.86 -25.54
N ASN A 134 -12.48 24.48 -24.27
CA ASN A 134 -13.05 25.38 -23.26
C ASN A 134 -12.35 25.30 -21.89
N ALA A 135 -11.30 26.11 -21.69
CA ALA A 135 -10.79 26.42 -20.35
C ALA A 135 -10.08 27.78 -20.33
N ALA A 136 -10.87 28.86 -20.39
CA ALA A 136 -10.42 30.21 -20.08
C ALA A 136 -11.36 30.81 -19.03
N ASN A 137 -10.99 30.72 -17.75
CA ASN A 137 -11.22 31.75 -16.72
C ASN A 137 -10.86 31.28 -15.29
N GLY A 138 -10.11 32.11 -14.56
CA GLY A 138 -10.25 32.26 -13.10
C GLY A 138 -9.09 31.76 -12.25
N ASN A 139 -8.26 32.70 -11.79
CA ASN A 139 -7.14 32.52 -10.87
C ASN A 139 -7.49 31.82 -9.55
N GLN A 140 -6.98 30.61 -9.37
CA GLN A 140 -6.44 30.03 -8.13
C GLN A 140 -5.56 28.85 -8.56
N GLU A 141 -4.25 28.92 -8.32
CA GLU A 141 -3.28 27.93 -8.78
C GLU A 141 -3.54 26.56 -8.13
N ILE A 142 -4.34 25.74 -8.80
CA ILE A 142 -4.44 24.31 -8.58
C ILE A 142 -3.02 23.78 -8.83
N PRO A 143 -2.36 23.12 -7.85
CA PRO A 143 -1.04 22.57 -8.09
C PRO A 143 -1.15 21.46 -9.14
N GLU A 144 -0.83 21.79 -10.38
CA GLU A 144 -0.68 20.84 -11.48
C GLU A 144 0.55 19.98 -11.14
N ARG A 145 0.30 18.77 -10.64
CA ARG A 145 1.34 17.86 -10.16
C ARG A 145 1.04 16.48 -10.71
N ASP A 146 1.35 16.32 -11.99
CA ASP A 146 1.26 15.06 -12.73
C ASP A 146 2.36 14.12 -12.21
N LEU A 147 2.05 13.43 -11.12
CA LEU A 147 2.94 12.47 -10.48
C LEU A 147 2.78 11.12 -11.15
N GLU A 148 3.90 10.47 -11.51
CA GLU A 148 3.86 9.08 -11.94
C GLU A 148 3.30 8.17 -10.83
N PRO A 149 2.64 7.06 -11.21
CA PRO A 149 2.24 6.02 -10.27
C PRO A 149 3.36 5.58 -9.35
N PRO A 150 3.08 5.29 -8.06
CA PRO A 150 4.08 4.80 -7.13
C PRO A 150 4.54 3.39 -7.54
N LYS A 151 5.82 3.25 -7.89
CA LYS A 151 6.46 1.98 -8.28
C LYS A 151 7.39 1.41 -7.19
N PHE A 152 7.64 2.18 -6.13
CA PHE A 152 8.64 1.82 -5.12
C PHE A 152 8.33 0.51 -4.38
N ALA A 153 7.06 0.20 -4.07
CA ALA A 153 6.73 -1.02 -3.35
C ALA A 153 7.08 -2.29 -4.15
N GLN A 154 6.92 -2.24 -5.48
CA GLN A 154 7.32 -3.33 -6.37
C GLN A 154 8.84 -3.52 -6.36
N ARG A 155 9.60 -2.41 -6.40
CA ARG A 155 11.07 -2.43 -6.28
C ARG A 155 11.51 -2.98 -4.93
N ALA A 156 10.90 -2.53 -3.83
CA ALA A 156 11.17 -3.01 -2.49
C ALA A 156 10.89 -4.51 -2.33
N LEU A 157 9.78 -5.01 -2.89
CA LEU A 157 9.45 -6.43 -2.89
C LEU A 157 10.53 -7.25 -3.62
N ARG A 158 10.98 -6.79 -4.80
CA ARG A 158 12.06 -7.45 -5.56
C ARG A 158 13.38 -7.48 -4.79
N ILE A 159 13.74 -6.39 -4.13
CA ILE A 159 14.94 -6.33 -3.27
C ILE A 159 14.82 -7.37 -2.16
N CYS A 160 13.72 -7.37 -1.40
CA CYS A 160 13.53 -8.32 -0.30
C CYS A 160 13.52 -9.78 -0.77
N LEU A 161 12.95 -10.07 -1.95
CA LEU A 161 12.95 -11.42 -2.53
C LEU A 161 14.34 -11.89 -2.99
N SER A 162 15.24 -10.96 -3.28
CA SER A 162 16.62 -11.25 -3.65
C SER A 162 17.53 -11.46 -2.43
N GLU A 163 17.06 -11.10 -1.24
CA GLU A 163 17.79 -11.25 0.03
C GLU A 163 17.36 -12.55 0.74
N TRP A 164 18.24 -13.56 0.74
CA TRP A 164 17.93 -14.87 1.33
C TRP A 164 17.50 -14.77 2.80
N LEU A 165 18.11 -13.88 3.58
CA LEU A 165 17.73 -13.71 4.98
C LEU A 165 16.27 -13.28 5.16
N ALA A 166 15.75 -12.42 4.27
CA ALA A 166 14.36 -11.98 4.30
C ALA A 166 13.39 -13.08 3.85
N VAL A 167 13.79 -13.92 2.88
CA VAL A 167 12.99 -15.07 2.44
C VAL A 167 12.97 -16.15 3.52
N LYS A 168 14.13 -16.46 4.10
CA LYS A 168 14.27 -17.38 5.22
C LYS A 168 13.45 -16.92 6.43
N SER A 169 13.49 -15.62 6.77
CA SER A 169 12.72 -15.11 7.90
C SER A 169 11.21 -15.29 7.67
N LEU A 170 10.70 -15.05 6.45
CA LEU A 170 9.30 -15.32 6.08
C LEU A 170 8.93 -16.79 6.28
N ILE A 171 9.75 -17.72 5.78
CA ILE A 171 9.50 -19.17 5.86
C ILE A 171 9.46 -19.63 7.33
N LEU A 172 10.29 -19.02 8.16
CA LEU A 172 10.41 -19.36 9.58
C LEU A 172 9.45 -18.54 10.48
N VAL A 173 8.58 -17.69 9.91
CA VAL A 173 7.61 -16.93 10.72
C VAL A 173 6.73 -17.89 11.50
N GLY A 174 6.67 -17.72 12.82
CA GLY A 174 5.82 -18.54 13.69
C GLY A 174 6.37 -19.93 13.98
N VAL A 175 7.53 -20.31 13.46
CA VAL A 175 8.22 -21.54 13.88
C VAL A 175 8.72 -21.35 15.31
N LYS A 176 8.14 -22.11 16.24
CA LYS A 176 8.61 -22.19 17.63
C LYS A 176 9.73 -23.22 17.68
N ASN A 177 10.89 -22.87 18.23
CA ASN A 177 11.89 -23.88 18.53
C ASN A 177 11.29 -24.87 19.53
N PRO A 178 11.34 -26.19 19.27
CA PRO A 178 10.92 -27.16 20.26
C PRO A 178 11.78 -26.94 21.50
N ASN A 179 11.14 -26.73 22.66
CA ASN A 179 11.84 -26.69 23.94
C ASN A 179 12.55 -28.04 24.10
N VAL A 180 13.89 -28.02 24.12
CA VAL A 180 14.78 -29.20 24.11
C VAL A 180 14.77 -29.93 25.47
N GLY A 181 13.63 -30.00 26.17
CA GLY A 181 13.56 -30.53 27.53
C GLY A 181 12.27 -31.23 27.92
N ASN A 182 11.19 -31.14 27.14
CA ASN A 182 9.93 -31.82 27.47
C ASN A 182 9.62 -32.89 26.42
N PHE A 183 9.24 -34.09 26.86
CA PHE A 183 8.62 -35.10 26.00
C PHE A 183 7.30 -34.53 25.47
N ILE A 184 7.31 -34.05 24.22
CA ILE A 184 6.10 -33.60 23.53
C ILE A 184 5.52 -34.83 22.82
N SER A 185 4.25 -35.13 23.08
CA SER A 185 3.49 -36.15 22.33
C SER A 185 3.53 -35.85 20.82
N GLU A 186 3.59 -36.89 19.97
CA GLU A 186 3.60 -36.78 18.51
C GLU A 186 2.44 -35.90 17.98
N GLU A 187 1.25 -36.01 18.56
CA GLU A 187 0.10 -35.15 18.24
C GLU A 187 0.36 -33.67 18.60
N ALA A 188 0.93 -33.39 19.76
CA ALA A 188 1.25 -32.03 20.19
C ALA A 188 2.38 -31.42 19.34
N PHE A 189 3.31 -32.24 18.85
CA PHE A 189 4.32 -31.83 17.86
C PHE A 189 3.67 -31.45 16.52
N HIS A 190 2.77 -32.29 15.99
CA HIS A 190 2.04 -31.97 14.75
C HIS A 190 1.14 -30.73 14.89
N LEU A 191 0.41 -30.58 16.01
CA LEU A 191 -0.42 -29.40 16.31
C LEU A 191 0.40 -28.11 16.46
N GLN A 192 1.58 -28.17 17.11
CA GLN A 192 2.48 -27.01 17.22
C GLN A 192 3.15 -26.67 15.88
N SER A 193 3.34 -27.65 14.99
CA SER A 193 3.95 -27.49 13.67
C SER A 193 2.98 -26.93 12.62
N GLN A 194 1.66 -27.09 12.78
CA GLN A 194 0.66 -26.64 11.80
C GLN A 194 0.53 -25.12 11.65
N ASN A 195 0.88 -24.33 12.67
CA ASN A 195 0.68 -22.87 12.62
C ASN A 195 1.78 -22.11 11.84
N GLY A 196 2.95 -22.71 11.63
CA GLY A 196 4.12 -22.03 11.04
C GLY A 196 4.01 -21.73 9.54
N SER A 197 3.27 -22.54 8.77
CA SER A 197 3.17 -22.35 7.31
C SER A 197 2.13 -21.30 6.89
N THR A 198 1.22 -20.91 7.78
CA THR A 198 0.06 -20.08 7.40
C THR A 198 0.46 -18.71 6.83
N HIS A 199 1.58 -18.13 7.30
CA HIS A 199 2.13 -16.89 6.75
C HIS A 199 2.72 -17.08 5.37
N LEU A 200 3.43 -18.19 5.14
CA LEU A 200 3.96 -18.58 3.85
C LEU A 200 2.82 -18.80 2.85
N ASP A 201 1.79 -19.53 3.25
CA ASP A 201 0.62 -19.82 2.39
C ASP A 201 -0.09 -18.54 1.96
N LYS A 202 -0.32 -17.61 2.91
CA LYS A 202 -0.89 -16.28 2.61
C LYS A 202 -0.01 -15.48 1.67
N PHE A 203 1.31 -15.54 1.85
CA PHE A 203 2.26 -14.85 0.99
C PHE A 203 2.23 -15.41 -0.43
N VAL A 204 2.36 -16.72 -0.59
CA VAL A 204 2.35 -17.41 -1.89
C VAL A 204 1.03 -17.15 -2.61
N TYR A 205 -0.10 -17.28 -1.92
CA TYR A 205 -1.41 -16.95 -2.49
C TYR A 205 -1.47 -15.49 -2.95
N THR A 206 -1.04 -14.55 -2.12
CA THR A 206 -1.07 -13.12 -2.46
C THR A 206 -0.18 -12.83 -3.68
N LEU A 207 1.02 -13.42 -3.73
CA LEU A 207 1.95 -13.24 -4.83
C LEU A 207 1.33 -13.73 -6.15
N LEU A 208 0.82 -14.96 -6.18
CA LEU A 208 0.26 -15.59 -7.39
C LEU A 208 -1.07 -14.97 -7.83
N ALA A 209 -1.94 -14.62 -6.88
CA ALA A 209 -3.29 -14.13 -7.18
C ALA A 209 -3.35 -12.61 -7.40
N LYS A 210 -2.40 -11.84 -6.87
CA LYS A 210 -2.46 -10.36 -6.86
C LYS A 210 -1.25 -9.68 -7.50
N CYS A 211 -0.12 -10.36 -7.66
CA CYS A 211 1.11 -9.76 -8.20
C CYS A 211 1.51 -10.40 -9.54
N GLN A 212 0.56 -10.59 -10.46
CA GLN A 212 0.86 -11.14 -11.78
C GLN A 212 1.66 -10.14 -12.61
N GLU A 213 2.65 -10.63 -13.36
CA GLU A 213 3.32 -9.82 -14.39
C GLU A 213 2.28 -9.52 -15.48
N ALA A 214 2.10 -8.22 -15.78
CA ALA A 214 1.24 -7.74 -16.85
C ALA A 214 2.02 -7.69 -18.19
#